data_AF-A0A679I2F3-F1
#
_entry.id   AF-A0A679I2F3-F1
#
_cell.length_a   1.000
_cell.length_b   1.000
_cell.length_c   1.000
_cell.angle_alpha   90.00
_cell.angle_beta   90.00
_cell.angle_gamma   90.00
#
_symmetry.space_group_name_H-M   'P 1'
#
loop_
_entity.id
_entity.type
_entity.pdbx_description
1 polymer ?
#
loop_
_entity_poly.entity_id
_entity_poly.type
_entity_poly.pdbx_seq_one_letter_code
_entity_poly.pdbx_strand_id
1 'polypeptide(L)'
;MNSDYPELVDWECEAQAAMTAAEQGMWDRVRAYYDLREARLHAALDNADLAKRVVEIDRTIAAMVQTAQAALRQSLAEVATTRKTMGQLRGALVPETHNTMLSQRL
;
A
#
# COMPACT_ATOMS: atom_id res chain seq x y z
N MET A 1 -10.24 -4.35 36.59
CA MET A 1 -10.78 -5.52 35.87
C MET A 1 -9.59 -6.32 35.38
N ASN A 2 -9.19 -7.36 36.11
CA ASN A 2 -8.17 -8.29 35.64
C ASN A 2 -8.83 -9.15 34.56
N SER A 3 -8.33 -9.07 33.33
CA SER A 3 -8.75 -9.96 32.26
C SER A 3 -8.25 -11.36 32.60
N ASP A 4 -9.14 -12.33 32.78
CA ASP A 4 -8.84 -13.74 33.10
C ASP A 4 -8.07 -14.47 31.99
N TYR A 5 -7.68 -13.77 30.92
CA TYR A 5 -6.89 -14.32 29.81
C TYR A 5 -5.79 -13.32 29.42
N PRO A 6 -4.58 -13.44 29.99
CA PRO A 6 -3.45 -12.56 29.66
C PRO A 6 -3.05 -12.66 28.18
N GLU A 7 -3.26 -13.82 27.55
CA GLU A 7 -3.03 -14.01 26.12
C GLU A 7 -3.96 -13.13 25.27
N LEU A 8 -5.19 -12.80 25.69
CA LEU A 8 -6.05 -11.90 24.91
C LEU A 8 -5.48 -10.47 24.82
N VAL A 9 -4.77 -10.03 25.87
CA VAL A 9 -4.21 -8.67 25.95
C VAL A 9 -3.07 -8.48 24.95
N ASP A 10 -2.24 -9.50 24.75
CA ASP A 10 -1.10 -9.43 23.83
C ASP A 10 -1.54 -9.40 22.35
N TRP A 11 -2.64 -10.07 22.03
CA TRP A 11 -3.16 -10.15 20.67
C TRP A 11 -3.87 -8.88 20.21
N GLU A 12 -4.60 -8.23 21.12
CA GLU A 12 -5.20 -6.93 20.84
C GLU A 12 -4.13 -5.86 20.67
N CYS A 13 -3.07 -5.92 21.48
CA CYS A 13 -1.94 -5.00 21.39
C CYS A 13 -1.23 -5.12 20.03
N GLU A 14 -0.98 -6.34 19.55
CA GLU A 14 -0.34 -6.59 18.25
C GLU A 14 -1.21 -6.18 17.07
N ALA A 15 -2.50 -6.44 17.17
CA ALA A 15 -3.47 -6.06 16.15
C ALA A 15 -3.61 -4.54 16.03
N GLN A 16 -3.63 -3.85 17.17
CA GLN A 16 -3.61 -2.39 17.23
C GLN A 16 -2.28 -1.84 16.69
N ALA A 17 -1.15 -2.47 17.00
CA ALA A 17 0.14 -2.09 16.46
C ALA A 17 0.22 -2.27 14.94
N ALA A 18 -0.39 -3.34 14.39
CA ALA A 18 -0.51 -3.56 12.96
C ALA A 18 -1.38 -2.48 12.28
N MET A 19 -2.50 -2.09 12.91
CA MET A 19 -3.32 -0.97 12.45
C MET A 19 -2.52 0.33 12.43
N THR A 20 -1.84 0.69 13.52
CA THR A 20 -1.01 1.89 13.58
C THR A 20 0.11 1.87 12.54
N ALA A 21 0.73 0.72 12.29
CA ALA A 21 1.73 0.57 11.23
C ALA A 21 1.13 0.76 9.83
N ALA A 22 -0.08 0.26 9.58
CA ALA A 22 -0.80 0.45 8.32
C ALA A 22 -1.20 1.91 8.10
N GLU A 23 -1.66 2.62 9.14
CA GLU A 23 -1.96 4.07 9.08
C GLU A 23 -0.71 4.88 8.70
N GLN A 24 0.45 4.44 9.16
CA GLN A 24 1.74 5.08 8.88
C GLN A 24 2.39 4.58 7.56
N GLY A 25 1.74 3.68 6.82
CA GLY A 25 2.27 3.10 5.58
C GLY A 25 3.49 2.20 5.77
N MET A 26 3.74 1.69 6.98
CA MET A 26 4.88 0.83 7.31
C MET A 26 4.57 -0.65 6.97
N TRP A 27 4.50 -0.97 5.68
CA TRP A 27 4.02 -2.29 5.22
C TRP A 27 4.89 -3.48 5.65
N ASP A 28 6.20 -3.29 5.82
CA ASP A 28 7.09 -4.35 6.34
C ASP A 28 6.75 -4.71 7.80
N ARG A 29 6.38 -3.71 8.61
CA ARG A 29 5.90 -3.93 9.98
C ARG A 29 4.55 -4.62 9.98
N VAL A 30 3.62 -4.20 9.11
CA VAL A 30 2.32 -4.86 8.95
C VAL A 30 2.51 -6.35 8.66
N ARG A 31 3.42 -6.70 7.73
CA ARG A 31 3.76 -8.10 7.44
C ARG A 31 4.30 -8.85 8.66
N ALA A 32 5.26 -8.27 9.40
CA ALA A 32 5.81 -8.91 10.59
C ALA A 32 4.74 -9.19 11.67
N TYR A 33 3.74 -8.32 11.82
CA TYR A 33 2.62 -8.58 12.73
C TYR A 33 1.69 -9.70 12.23
N TYR A 34 1.49 -9.83 10.92
CA TYR A 34 0.75 -10.96 10.35
C TYR A 34 1.46 -12.29 10.58
N ASP A 35 2.77 -12.36 10.35
CA ASP A 35 3.57 -13.57 10.57
C ASP A 35 3.51 -14.02 12.05
N LEU A 36 3.59 -13.05 12.97
CA LEU A 36 3.46 -13.31 14.41
C LEU A 36 2.06 -13.82 14.80
N ARG A 37 1.02 -13.21 14.21
CA ARG A 37 -0.39 -13.57 14.47
C ARG A 37 -0.73 -14.94 13.91
N GLU A 38 -0.23 -15.31 12.73
CA GLU A 38 -0.40 -16.64 12.13
C GLU A 38 0.21 -17.72 13.02
N ALA A 39 1.45 -17.51 13.49
CA ALA A 39 2.12 -18.45 14.38
C ALA A 39 1.33 -18.71 15.68
N ARG A 40 0.67 -17.67 16.20
CA ARG A 40 -0.15 -17.80 17.42
C ARG A 40 -1.57 -18.32 17.15
N LEU A 41 -2.16 -18.07 15.98
CA LEU A 41 -3.46 -18.65 15.59
C LEU A 41 -3.36 -20.16 15.47
N HIS A 42 -2.24 -20.65 14.92
CA HIS A 42 -1.93 -22.06 14.93
C HIS A 42 -1.82 -22.65 16.35
N ALA A 43 -1.49 -21.85 17.36
CA ALA A 43 -1.39 -22.27 18.75
C ALA A 43 -2.71 -22.15 19.54
N ALA A 44 -3.65 -21.28 19.14
CA ALA A 44 -4.78 -20.84 19.96
C ALA A 44 -6.17 -21.32 19.50
N LEU A 45 -6.25 -22.44 18.75
CA LEU A 45 -7.43 -22.92 18.03
C LEU A 45 -8.73 -23.17 18.84
N ASP A 46 -8.76 -22.93 20.15
CA ASP A 46 -9.93 -23.17 21.01
C ASP A 46 -10.72 -21.92 21.45
N ASN A 47 -10.32 -20.69 21.04
CA ASN A 47 -11.00 -19.46 21.49
C ASN A 47 -11.78 -18.72 20.37
N ALA A 48 -13.10 -18.98 20.32
CA ALA A 48 -13.99 -18.44 19.28
C ALA A 48 -14.20 -16.90 19.34
N ASP A 49 -14.17 -16.29 20.52
CA ASP A 49 -14.35 -14.84 20.66
C ASP A 49 -13.07 -14.08 20.28
N LEU A 50 -11.89 -14.64 20.60
CA LEU A 50 -10.61 -14.14 20.10
C LEU A 50 -10.57 -14.17 18.56
N ALA A 51 -10.97 -15.30 17.96
CA ALA A 51 -11.01 -15.43 16.50
C ALA A 51 -11.89 -14.37 15.83
N LYS A 52 -13.07 -14.06 16.39
CA LYS A 52 -13.94 -12.99 15.86
C LYS A 52 -13.28 -11.62 15.92
N ARG A 53 -12.64 -11.26 17.04
CA ARG A 53 -11.97 -9.96 17.20
C ARG A 53 -10.76 -9.83 16.27
N VAL A 54 -9.99 -10.91 16.14
CA VAL A 54 -8.86 -10.99 15.21
C VAL A 54 -9.29 -10.72 13.77
N VAL A 55 -10.35 -11.41 13.32
CA VAL A 55 -10.92 -11.25 11.97
C VAL A 55 -11.44 -9.83 11.72
N GLU A 56 -12.07 -9.19 12.70
CA GLU A 56 -12.57 -7.82 12.52
C GLU A 56 -11.43 -6.80 12.35
N ILE A 57 -10.32 -7.01 13.07
CA ILE A 57 -9.12 -6.17 12.89
C ILE A 57 -8.48 -6.44 11.52
N ASP A 58 -8.44 -7.70 11.07
CA ASP A 58 -7.91 -8.04 9.74
C ASP A 58 -8.74 -7.41 8.61
N ARG A 59 -10.06 -7.35 8.76
CA ARG A 59 -10.93 -6.62 7.82
C ARG A 59 -10.61 -5.14 7.76
N THR A 60 -10.36 -4.53 8.92
CA THR A 60 -9.99 -3.12 9.01
C THR A 60 -8.65 -2.85 8.30
N ILE A 61 -7.63 -3.66 8.58
CA ILE A 61 -6.32 -3.56 7.91
C ILE A 61 -6.46 -3.79 6.40
N ALA A 62 -7.26 -4.76 5.97
CA ALA A 62 -7.51 -5.02 4.55
C ALA A 62 -8.14 -3.80 3.84
N ALA A 63 -9.09 -3.11 4.47
CA ALA A 63 -9.67 -1.88 3.92
C ALA A 63 -8.63 -0.76 3.78
N MET A 64 -7.72 -0.63 4.74
CA MET A 64 -6.62 0.34 4.68
C MET A 64 -5.63 0.00 3.56
N VAL A 65 -5.28 -1.27 3.39
CA VAL A 65 -4.42 -1.74 2.29
C VAL A 65 -5.06 -1.45 0.94
N GLN A 66 -6.37 -1.70 0.78
CA GLN A 66 -7.08 -1.37 -0.46
C GLN A 66 -7.05 0.12 -0.77
N THR A 67 -7.24 0.96 0.25
CA THR A 67 -7.16 2.43 0.11
C THR A 67 -5.76 2.86 -0.31
N ALA A 68 -4.71 2.32 0.33
CA ALA A 68 -3.33 2.60 -0.03
C ALA A 68 -2.98 2.15 -1.46
N GLN A 69 -3.48 0.98 -1.88
CA GLN A 69 -3.30 0.50 -3.25
C GLN A 69 -4.00 1.39 -4.28
N ALA A 70 -5.19 1.90 -3.97
CA ALA A 70 -5.90 2.84 -4.83
C ALA A 70 -5.11 4.15 -4.99
N ALA A 71 -4.61 4.70 -3.87
CA ALA A 71 -3.76 5.89 -3.88
C ALA A 71 -2.48 5.68 -4.71
N LEU A 72 -1.80 4.53 -4.53
CA LEU A 72 -0.60 4.20 -5.30
C LEU A 72 -0.88 4.11 -6.81
N ARG A 73 -1.99 3.47 -7.21
CA ARG A 73 -2.39 3.40 -8.63
C ARG A 73 -2.64 4.78 -9.22
N GLN A 74 -3.29 5.66 -8.47
CA GLN A 74 -3.52 7.03 -8.89
C GLN A 74 -2.21 7.79 -9.08
N SER A 75 -1.29 7.74 -8.11
CA SER A 75 0.01 8.39 -8.23
C SER A 75 0.83 7.86 -9.42
N LEU A 76 0.77 6.54 -9.69
CA LEU A 76 1.42 5.96 -10.87
C LEU A 76 0.82 6.50 -12.19
N ALA A 77 -0.51 6.66 -12.26
CA ALA A 77 -1.18 7.23 -13.43
C ALA A 77 -0.81 8.70 -13.64
N GLU A 78 -0.72 9.48 -12.57
CA GLU A 78 -0.29 10.89 -12.61
C GLU A 78 1.18 11.02 -13.06
N VAL A 79 2.07 10.16 -12.56
CA VAL A 79 3.48 10.10 -13.01
C VAL A 79 3.56 9.72 -14.49
N ALA A 80 2.78 8.73 -14.95
CA ALA A 80 2.75 8.33 -16.35
C ALA A 80 2.27 9.48 -17.25
N THR A 81 1.24 10.20 -16.84
CA THR A 81 0.72 11.38 -17.54
C THR A 81 1.78 12.48 -17.62
N THR A 82 2.42 12.80 -16.50
CA THR A 82 3.51 13.79 -16.45
C THR A 82 4.66 13.41 -17.38
N ARG A 83 5.08 12.14 -17.39
CA ARG A 83 6.14 11.66 -18.31
C ARG A 83 5.74 11.81 -19.76
N LYS A 84 4.48 11.49 -20.12
CA LYS A 84 3.95 11.68 -21.47
C LYS A 84 3.99 13.15 -21.88
N THR A 85 3.49 14.05 -21.05
CA THR A 85 3.50 15.50 -21.30
C THR A 85 4.93 16.02 -21.48
N MET A 86 5.87 15.63 -20.61
CA MET A 86 7.28 16.02 -20.77
C MET A 86 7.89 15.46 -22.06
N GLY A 87 7.56 14.23 -22.45
CA GLY A 87 8.02 13.64 -23.71
C GLY A 87 7.51 14.41 -24.92
N GLN A 88 6.24 14.82 -24.91
CA GLN A 88 5.64 15.67 -25.96
C GLN A 88 6.30 17.05 -26.01
N LEU A 89 6.52 17.70 -24.86
CA LEU A 89 7.20 18.99 -24.78
C LEU A 89 8.64 18.90 -25.30
N ARG A 90 9.38 17.84 -24.96
CA ARG A 90 10.73 17.60 -25.51
C ARG A 90 10.70 17.36 -27.01
N GLY A 91 9.74 16.59 -27.52
CA GLY A 91 9.56 16.38 -28.96
C GLY A 91 9.22 17.67 -29.70
N ALA A 92 8.41 18.55 -29.10
CA ALA A 92 8.09 19.86 -29.67
C ALA A 92 9.28 20.85 -29.63
N LEU A 93 10.23 20.66 -28.71
CA LEU A 93 11.44 21.49 -28.58
C LEU A 93 12.63 20.98 -29.41
N VAL A 94 12.54 19.81 -30.06
CA VAL A 94 13.48 19.38 -31.10
C VAL A 94 12.87 19.83 -32.43
N PRO A 95 13.31 20.96 -33.01
CA PRO A 95 12.72 21.47 -34.23
C PRO A 95 13.10 20.54 -35.38
N GLU A 96 12.17 20.34 -36.30
CA GLU A 96 12.42 19.85 -37.66
C GLU A 96 13.54 20.68 -38.31
N THR A 97 14.78 20.28 -38.07
CA THR A 97 15.98 20.79 -38.76
C THR A 97 16.32 19.84 -39.90
N HIS A 98 15.31 19.36 -40.62
CA HIS A 98 15.51 18.60 -41.85
C HIS A 98 14.50 19.06 -42.90
N ASN A 99 15.03 19.77 -43.89
CA ASN A 99 14.49 20.04 -45.22
C ASN A 99 13.29 20.99 -45.28
N THR A 100 13.53 22.25 -45.65
CA THR A 100 13.08 22.83 -46.95
C THR A 100 13.68 24.23 -47.15
N MET A 101 15.01 24.38 -47.12
CA MET A 101 15.70 25.63 -47.49
C MET A 101 16.94 25.38 -48.37
N LEU A 102 16.84 24.44 -49.33
CA LEU A 102 17.76 24.36 -50.48
C LEU A 102 16.97 23.99 -51.74
N SER A 103 16.04 24.86 -52.12
CA SER A 103 15.59 24.98 -53.52
C SER A 103 15.55 26.46 -53.88
N GLN A 104 16.75 27.05 -53.93
CA GLN A 104 17.03 28.13 -54.86
C GLN A 104 18.13 27.62 -55.80
N ARG A 105 17.96 27.93 -57.09
CA ARG A 105 18.89 27.77 -58.22
C ARG A 105 18.86 26.40 -58.90
N LEU A 106 18.05 26.27 -59.95
CA LEU A 106 18.40 26.61 -61.34
C LEU A 106 17.13 26.76 -62.18
#